data_AF-A0A938GNA6-F1
#
_entry.id   AF-A0A938GNA6-F1
#
_cell.length_a   1.000
_cell.length_b   1.000
_cell.length_c   1.000
_cell.angle_alpha   90.00
_cell.angle_beta   90.00
_cell.angle_gamma   90.00
#
_symmetry.space_group_name_H-M   'P 1'
#
loop_
_entity.id
_entity.type
_entity.pdbx_description
1 polymer ?
#
loop_
_entity_poly.entity_id
_entity_poly.type
_entity_poly.pdbx_seq_one_letter_code
_entity_poly.pdbx_strand_id
1 'polypeptide(L)'
;MGLGADARNKTGELELEPRLNKAVPSPEQMLTYYSNSVASYTEPAARRAAMLFVSISPKATEQAKENARQRMAEARTKALAPEASAGGDVGFGALAIRYSEDQSTRYRGGDIGWFTEQAVGDRVLEQPLIQVLYQLSESNRISSVVETARGLYLIKFIEGRPAIVKPFESLRPEIHHKLLIDDRKRIEAEWRAELRTGRQIQVFTQALEQAITPSPTPDKSVSPPPMLPR
;
A
#
# COMPACT_ATOMS: atom_id res chain seq x y z
N MET A 1 39.05 43.29 7.02
CA MET A 1 39.18 42.03 7.78
C MET A 1 38.21 41.02 7.19
N GLY A 2 38.68 40.18 6.28
CA GLY A 2 37.91 39.10 5.68
C GLY A 2 38.20 37.80 6.42
N LEU A 3 37.34 37.43 7.37
CA LEU A 3 37.38 36.15 8.08
C LEU A 3 35.94 35.71 8.28
N GLY A 4 35.39 34.90 7.38
CA GLY A 4 33.99 34.46 7.55
C GLY A 4 33.45 33.47 6.52
N ALA A 5 34.06 33.37 5.34
CA ALA A 5 33.67 32.39 4.33
C ALA A 5 34.42 31.06 4.46
N ASP A 6 35.67 31.07 4.95
CA ASP A 6 36.60 29.92 4.88
C ASP A 6 36.38 28.86 5.98
N ALA A 7 35.81 29.23 7.12
CA ALA A 7 35.62 28.31 8.25
C ALA A 7 34.40 27.38 8.10
N ARG A 8 33.44 27.74 7.22
CA ARG A 8 32.22 26.94 6.98
C ARG A 8 32.49 25.71 6.13
N ASN A 9 33.47 25.77 5.22
CA ASN A 9 33.91 24.60 4.45
C ASN A 9 34.92 23.74 5.23
N LYS A 10 35.89 24.36 5.93
CA LYS A 10 36.95 23.61 6.63
C LYS A 10 36.46 22.62 7.68
N THR A 11 35.49 23.00 8.52
CA THR A 11 35.02 22.11 9.60
C THR A 11 34.20 20.93 9.06
N GLY A 12 33.43 21.13 7.98
CA GLY A 12 32.68 20.06 7.31
C GLY A 12 33.60 19.08 6.58
N GLU A 13 34.53 19.60 5.77
CA GLU A 13 35.49 18.78 5.02
C GLU A 13 36.44 17.98 5.93
N LEU A 14 36.89 18.55 7.05
CA LEU A 14 37.91 17.92 7.90
C LEU A 14 37.35 16.89 8.91
N GLU A 15 36.10 17.01 9.34
CA GLU A 15 35.53 16.15 10.40
C GLU A 15 34.35 15.30 9.96
N LEU A 16 33.44 15.84 9.14
CA LEU A 16 32.23 15.13 8.71
C LEU A 16 32.54 14.16 7.57
N GLU A 17 33.27 14.59 6.53
CA GLU A 17 33.57 13.72 5.38
C GLU A 17 34.32 12.44 5.74
N PRO A 18 35.34 12.44 6.62
CA PRO A 18 36.00 11.20 7.04
C PRO A 18 35.07 10.24 7.79
N ARG A 19 34.07 10.76 8.53
CA ARG A 19 33.06 9.95 9.22
C ARG A 19 32.11 9.31 8.21
N LEU A 20 31.63 10.08 7.24
CA LEU A 20 30.76 9.59 6.16
C LEU A 20 31.46 8.54 5.29
N ASN A 21 32.73 8.76 4.94
CA ASN A 21 33.49 7.83 4.11
C ASN A 21 33.77 6.48 4.79
N LYS A 22 33.77 6.44 6.13
CA LYS A 22 33.89 5.19 6.91
C LYS A 22 32.57 4.47 7.10
N ALA A 23 31.44 5.16 6.95
CA ALA A 23 30.10 4.64 7.20
C ALA A 23 29.50 3.94 5.98
N VAL A 24 30.29 3.04 5.37
CA VAL A 24 29.82 2.19 4.28
C VAL A 24 29.14 0.96 4.89
N PRO A 25 27.85 0.68 4.58
CA PRO A 25 27.14 -0.46 5.16
C PRO A 25 27.82 -1.80 4.83
N SER A 26 28.10 -2.59 5.85
CA SER A 26 28.67 -3.93 5.69
C SER A 26 27.63 -4.93 5.17
N PRO A 27 28.05 -6.05 4.56
CA PRO A 27 27.14 -7.14 4.18
C PRO A 27 26.27 -7.65 5.33
N GLU A 28 26.83 -7.73 6.53
CA GLU A 28 26.11 -8.18 7.73
C GLU A 28 25.03 -7.19 8.17
N GLN A 29 25.32 -5.88 8.11
CA GLN A 29 24.34 -4.83 8.39
C GLN A 29 23.20 -4.84 7.38
N MET A 30 23.51 -5.04 6.10
CA MET A 30 22.50 -5.17 5.04
C MET A 30 21.60 -6.40 5.23
N LEU A 31 22.19 -7.55 5.58
CA LEU A 31 21.42 -8.77 5.86
C LEU A 31 20.53 -8.62 7.10
N THR A 32 21.04 -8.01 8.17
CA THR A 32 20.27 -7.72 9.39
C THR A 32 19.10 -6.78 9.10
N TYR A 33 19.34 -5.74 8.30
CA TYR A 33 18.29 -4.83 7.87
C TYR A 33 17.22 -5.55 7.06
N TYR A 34 17.63 -6.38 6.10
CA TYR A 34 16.74 -7.20 5.29
C TYR A 34 15.89 -8.13 6.17
N SER A 35 16.50 -8.91 7.06
CA SER A 35 15.79 -9.87 7.92
C SER A 35 14.74 -9.20 8.79
N ASN A 36 15.05 -8.02 9.33
CA ASN A 36 14.12 -7.23 10.15
C ASN A 36 13.02 -6.56 9.32
N SER A 37 13.17 -6.51 8.00
CA SER A 37 12.27 -5.83 7.07
C SER A 37 11.61 -6.78 6.06
N VAL A 38 11.73 -8.10 6.23
CA VAL A 38 11.21 -9.11 5.27
C VAL A 38 9.74 -8.88 4.93
N ALA A 39 8.92 -8.48 5.91
CA ALA A 39 7.50 -8.19 5.68
C ALA A 39 7.29 -7.09 4.63
N SER A 40 8.12 -6.04 4.63
CA SER A 40 8.09 -4.93 3.64
C SER A 40 8.58 -5.35 2.26
N TYR A 41 9.33 -6.46 2.18
CA TYR A 41 9.87 -7.04 0.96
C TYR A 41 9.10 -8.27 0.48
N THR A 42 7.96 -8.55 1.12
CA THR A 42 7.09 -9.65 0.76
C THR A 42 5.92 -9.13 -0.06
N GLU A 43 5.80 -9.63 -1.29
CA GLU A 43 4.55 -9.49 -2.04
C GLU A 43 3.53 -10.46 -1.41
N PRO A 44 2.42 -9.95 -0.85
CA PRO A 44 1.48 -10.78 -0.10
C PRO A 44 0.79 -11.80 -1.01
N ALA A 45 0.35 -12.91 -0.42
CA ALA A 45 -0.51 -13.86 -1.12
C ALA A 45 -1.78 -13.15 -1.60
N ALA A 46 -2.17 -13.45 -2.84
CA ALA A 46 -3.34 -12.86 -3.47
C ALA A 46 -4.27 -13.96 -3.98
N ARG A 47 -5.57 -13.75 -3.86
CA ARG A 47 -6.60 -14.68 -4.32
C ARG A 47 -7.53 -13.95 -5.28
N ARG A 48 -8.00 -14.67 -6.30
CA ARG A 48 -9.07 -14.22 -7.19
C ARG A 48 -10.30 -15.06 -6.94
N ALA A 49 -11.46 -14.43 -6.84
CA ALA A 49 -12.70 -15.12 -6.56
C ALA A 49 -13.88 -14.50 -7.32
N ALA A 50 -14.95 -15.28 -7.43
CA ALA A 50 -16.26 -14.80 -7.82
C ALA A 50 -17.27 -15.06 -6.70
N MET A 51 -18.27 -14.19 -6.57
CA MET A 51 -19.28 -14.26 -5.51
C MET A 51 -20.69 -14.03 -6.06
N LEU A 52 -21.64 -14.76 -5.49
CA LEU A 52 -23.06 -14.43 -5.53
C LEU A 52 -23.44 -13.86 -4.17
N PHE A 53 -24.37 -12.90 -4.16
CA PHE A 53 -24.90 -12.28 -2.96
C PHE A 53 -26.43 -12.22 -3.01
N VAL A 54 -27.10 -12.57 -1.92
CA VAL A 54 -28.52 -12.32 -1.70
C VAL A 54 -28.68 -11.63 -0.36
N SER A 55 -29.30 -10.45 -0.38
CA SER A 55 -29.48 -9.65 0.82
C SER A 55 -30.50 -10.28 1.77
N ILE A 56 -30.24 -10.20 3.08
CA ILE A 56 -31.24 -10.53 4.10
C ILE A 56 -31.37 -9.31 5.02
N SER A 57 -32.55 -8.71 5.03
CA SER A 57 -32.85 -7.62 5.96
C SER A 57 -32.87 -8.14 7.39
N PRO A 58 -32.33 -7.40 8.38
CA PRO A 58 -32.48 -7.75 9.80
C PRO A 58 -33.95 -7.86 10.24
N LYS A 59 -34.88 -7.21 9.52
CA LYS A 59 -36.32 -7.23 9.76
C LYS A 59 -37.06 -8.26 8.88
N ALA A 60 -36.35 -9.10 8.13
CA ALA A 60 -36.96 -10.10 7.27
C ALA A 60 -37.75 -11.13 8.10
N THR A 61 -38.90 -11.56 7.58
CA THR A 61 -39.66 -12.67 8.14
C THR A 61 -38.89 -13.98 7.98
N GLU A 62 -39.19 -14.99 8.80
CA GLU A 62 -38.56 -16.31 8.67
C GLU A 62 -38.79 -16.92 7.28
N GLN A 63 -39.98 -16.73 6.69
CA GLN A 63 -40.24 -17.15 5.32
C GLN A 63 -39.33 -16.47 4.30
N ALA A 64 -39.07 -15.17 4.45
CA ALA A 64 -38.18 -14.44 3.54
C ALA A 64 -36.72 -14.91 3.69
N LYS A 65 -36.27 -15.18 4.92
CA LYS A 65 -34.94 -15.77 5.18
C LYS A 65 -34.83 -17.15 4.55
N GLU A 66 -35.85 -17.99 4.70
CA GLU A 66 -35.87 -19.33 4.13
C GLU A 66 -35.86 -19.30 2.60
N ASN A 67 -36.64 -18.41 1.97
CA ASN A 67 -36.60 -18.22 0.53
C ASN A 67 -35.20 -17.79 0.04
N ALA A 68 -34.50 -16.93 0.78
CA ALA A 68 -33.12 -16.54 0.46
C ALA A 68 -32.15 -17.73 0.56
N ARG A 69 -32.28 -18.56 1.61
CA ARG A 69 -31.48 -19.79 1.78
C ARG A 69 -31.73 -20.78 0.65
N GLN A 70 -32.98 -21.02 0.29
CA GLN A 70 -33.36 -21.91 -0.81
C GLN A 70 -32.80 -21.41 -2.14
N ARG A 71 -32.93 -20.11 -2.43
CA ARG A 71 -32.35 -19.49 -3.62
C ARG A 71 -30.84 -19.71 -3.72
N MET A 72 -30.12 -19.52 -2.61
CA MET A 72 -28.67 -19.72 -2.58
C MET A 72 -28.24 -21.19 -2.60
N ALA A 73 -29.03 -22.08 -2.00
CA ALA A 73 -28.82 -23.52 -2.05
C ALA A 73 -29.03 -24.08 -3.47
N GLU A 74 -30.05 -23.58 -4.18
CA GLU A 74 -30.28 -23.91 -5.59
C GLU A 74 -29.12 -23.42 -6.46
N ALA A 75 -28.69 -22.17 -6.27
CA ALA A 75 -27.53 -21.62 -6.98
C ALA A 75 -26.27 -22.48 -6.76
N ARG A 76 -26.02 -22.91 -5.51
CA ARG A 76 -24.91 -23.80 -5.17
C ARG A 76 -25.01 -25.16 -5.85
N THR A 77 -26.20 -25.77 -5.83
CA THR A 77 -26.43 -27.07 -6.46
C THR A 77 -26.13 -27.01 -7.95
N LYS A 78 -26.63 -25.97 -8.64
CA LYS A 78 -26.33 -25.73 -10.06
C LYS A 78 -24.85 -25.46 -10.31
N ALA A 79 -24.19 -24.72 -9.41
CA ALA A 79 -22.78 -24.39 -9.57
C ALA A 79 -21.85 -25.60 -9.38
N LEU A 80 -22.28 -26.62 -8.63
CA LEU A 80 -21.56 -27.88 -8.41
C LEU A 80 -21.87 -28.95 -9.46
N ALA A 81 -22.83 -28.71 -10.34
CA ALA A 81 -23.16 -29.66 -11.40
C ALA A 81 -21.99 -29.81 -12.38
N PRO A 82 -21.70 -31.02 -12.92
CA PRO A 82 -20.58 -31.24 -13.83
C PRO A 82 -20.55 -30.27 -15.01
N GLU A 83 -21.71 -29.96 -15.60
CA GLU A 83 -21.87 -29.04 -16.71
C GLU A 83 -21.49 -27.59 -16.38
N ALA A 84 -21.54 -27.18 -15.11
CA ALA A 84 -21.15 -25.83 -14.70
C ALA A 84 -19.65 -25.55 -14.91
N SER A 85 -18.84 -26.62 -14.98
CA SER A 85 -17.40 -26.53 -15.30
C SER A 85 -17.14 -26.15 -16.76
N ALA A 86 -18.07 -26.46 -17.68
CA ALA A 86 -17.97 -26.11 -19.10
C ALA A 86 -18.20 -24.61 -19.36
N GLY A 87 -18.67 -23.86 -18.36
CA GLY A 87 -18.95 -22.43 -18.49
C GLY A 87 -20.26 -22.14 -19.21
N GLY A 88 -20.34 -20.98 -19.87
CA GLY A 88 -21.53 -20.54 -20.61
C GLY A 88 -22.77 -20.35 -19.71
N ASP A 89 -23.94 -20.70 -20.24
CA ASP A 89 -25.26 -20.44 -19.64
C ASP A 89 -25.54 -21.21 -18.35
N VAL A 90 -24.71 -22.20 -18.01
CA VAL A 90 -24.78 -22.99 -16.77
C VAL A 90 -23.61 -22.72 -15.84
N GLY A 91 -22.63 -21.94 -16.27
CA GLY A 91 -21.46 -21.59 -15.47
C GLY A 91 -21.77 -20.60 -14.34
N PHE A 92 -20.79 -20.44 -13.44
CA PHE A 92 -20.89 -19.53 -12.28
C PHE A 92 -21.26 -18.09 -12.68
N GLY A 93 -20.79 -17.62 -13.85
CA GLY A 93 -21.14 -16.28 -14.34
C GLY A 93 -22.61 -16.11 -14.70
N ALA A 94 -23.22 -17.09 -15.36
CA ALA A 94 -24.66 -17.10 -15.64
C ALA A 94 -25.48 -17.21 -14.35
N LEU A 95 -24.98 -17.98 -13.36
CA LEU A 95 -25.57 -18.04 -12.03
C LEU A 95 -25.47 -16.69 -11.31
N ALA A 96 -24.37 -15.95 -11.45
CA ALA A 96 -24.25 -14.60 -10.90
C ALA A 96 -25.32 -13.66 -11.48
N ILE A 97 -25.57 -13.72 -12.79
CA ILE A 97 -26.64 -12.94 -13.42
C ILE A 97 -28.01 -13.33 -12.87
N ARG A 98 -28.32 -14.62 -12.75
CA ARG A 98 -29.66 -15.10 -12.34
C ARG A 98 -29.93 -14.97 -10.83
N TYR A 99 -28.93 -15.25 -10.00
CA TYR A 99 -29.10 -15.44 -8.56
C TYR A 99 -28.53 -14.31 -7.72
N SER A 100 -27.55 -13.54 -8.23
CA SER A 100 -26.92 -12.48 -7.43
C SER A 100 -27.69 -11.16 -7.49
N GLU A 101 -27.77 -10.52 -6.33
CA GLU A 101 -28.24 -9.15 -6.12
C GLU A 101 -27.09 -8.13 -6.12
N ASP A 102 -25.83 -8.58 -6.12
CA ASP A 102 -24.66 -7.70 -6.23
C ASP A 102 -24.56 -7.09 -7.64
N GLN A 103 -25.10 -5.87 -7.80
CA GLN A 103 -25.08 -5.14 -9.06
C GLN A 103 -23.66 -4.83 -9.56
N SER A 104 -22.67 -4.76 -8.66
CA SER A 104 -21.29 -4.40 -9.02
C SER A 104 -20.55 -5.54 -9.73
N THR A 105 -20.95 -6.79 -9.49
CA THR A 105 -20.22 -7.97 -9.97
C THR A 105 -21.08 -8.93 -10.78
N ARG A 106 -22.41 -8.93 -10.64
CA ARG A 106 -23.28 -9.91 -11.31
C ARG A 106 -23.10 -9.98 -12.83
N TYR A 107 -22.92 -8.83 -13.49
CA TYR A 107 -22.70 -8.77 -14.94
C TYR A 107 -21.24 -9.06 -15.36
N ARG A 108 -20.33 -9.15 -14.39
CA ARG A 108 -18.95 -9.63 -14.56
C ARG A 108 -18.80 -11.07 -14.06
N GLY A 109 -19.90 -11.82 -14.07
CA GLY A 109 -19.94 -13.22 -13.63
C GLY A 109 -19.68 -13.42 -12.14
N GLY A 110 -19.91 -12.39 -11.33
CA GLY A 110 -19.62 -12.39 -9.90
C GLY A 110 -18.15 -12.15 -9.55
N ASP A 111 -17.26 -11.97 -10.54
CA ASP A 111 -15.82 -11.81 -10.30
C ASP A 111 -15.54 -10.52 -9.50
N ILE A 112 -14.87 -10.68 -8.36
CA ILE A 112 -14.49 -9.59 -7.45
C ILE A 112 -13.05 -9.13 -7.65
N GLY A 113 -12.31 -9.74 -8.58
CA GLY A 113 -10.90 -9.45 -8.84
C GLY A 113 -9.96 -10.09 -7.83
N TRP A 114 -8.72 -9.58 -7.83
CA TRP A 114 -7.66 -10.01 -6.92
C TRP A 114 -7.77 -9.27 -5.58
N PHE A 115 -7.60 -10.00 -4.48
CA PHE A 115 -7.56 -9.44 -3.13
C PHE A 115 -6.50 -10.15 -2.28
N THR A 116 -5.99 -9.45 -1.28
CA THR A 116 -5.06 -9.99 -0.27
C THR A 116 -5.81 -10.18 1.06
N GLU A 117 -5.24 -10.93 1.99
CA GLU A 117 -5.87 -11.17 3.31
C GLU A 117 -6.11 -9.86 4.07
N GLN A 118 -5.17 -8.93 3.94
CA GLN A 118 -5.22 -7.64 4.62
C GLN A 118 -6.07 -6.59 3.90
N ALA A 119 -6.61 -6.90 2.71
CA ALA A 119 -7.28 -5.99 1.75
C ALA A 119 -7.44 -4.53 2.24
N VAL A 120 -6.37 -3.75 2.05
CA VAL A 120 -6.33 -2.30 2.24
C VAL A 120 -6.73 -1.67 0.88
N GLY A 121 -7.96 -1.15 0.76
CA GLY A 121 -8.48 -0.57 -0.49
C GLY A 121 -10.02 -0.60 -0.61
N ASP A 122 -10.54 -0.47 -1.85
CA ASP A 122 -11.95 -0.17 -2.18
C ASP A 122 -12.99 -1.25 -1.82
N ARG A 123 -12.59 -2.45 -1.40
CA ARG A 123 -13.53 -3.52 -1.03
C ARG A 123 -13.00 -4.37 0.13
N VAL A 124 -13.35 -3.95 1.35
CA VAL A 124 -13.16 -4.76 2.56
C VAL A 124 -14.21 -5.86 2.58
N LEU A 125 -13.78 -7.12 2.50
CA LEU A 125 -14.66 -8.28 2.67
C LEU A 125 -14.97 -8.50 4.16
N GLU A 126 -16.17 -8.97 4.46
CA GLU A 126 -16.53 -9.39 5.82
C GLU A 126 -15.68 -10.59 6.25
N GLN A 127 -15.27 -10.63 7.53
CA GLN A 127 -14.39 -11.67 8.07
C GLN A 127 -14.83 -13.12 7.76
N PRO A 128 -16.12 -13.49 7.85
CA PRO A 128 -16.56 -14.85 7.48
C PRO A 128 -16.25 -15.22 6.03
N LEU A 129 -16.29 -14.25 5.11
CA LEU A 129 -15.98 -14.47 3.69
C LEU A 129 -14.49 -14.71 3.49
N ILE A 130 -13.65 -13.94 4.17
CA ILE A 130 -12.19 -14.10 4.14
C ILE A 130 -11.82 -15.50 4.63
N GLN A 131 -12.35 -15.92 5.79
CA GLN A 131 -12.07 -17.24 6.35
C GLN A 131 -12.40 -18.37 5.38
N VAL A 132 -13.59 -18.35 4.78
CA VAL A 132 -14.01 -19.36 3.80
C VAL A 132 -13.13 -19.32 2.54
N LEU A 133 -12.80 -18.14 2.02
CA LEU A 133 -11.92 -17.99 0.87
C LEU A 133 -10.53 -18.58 1.10
N TYR A 134 -9.98 -18.41 2.30
CA TYR A 134 -8.66 -18.95 2.66
C TYR A 134 -8.67 -20.45 2.96
N GLN A 135 -9.81 -21.02 3.35
CA GLN A 135 -10.00 -22.47 3.49
C GLN A 135 -10.08 -23.20 2.14
N LEU A 136 -10.49 -22.52 1.06
CA LEU A 136 -10.51 -23.09 -0.28
C LEU A 136 -9.08 -23.15 -0.85
N SER A 137 -8.52 -24.34 -1.00
CA SER A 137 -7.14 -24.55 -1.49
C SER A 137 -7.07 -24.88 -2.98
N GLU A 138 -8.10 -25.50 -3.55
CA GLU A 138 -8.12 -25.93 -4.95
C GLU A 138 -8.84 -24.91 -5.84
N SER A 139 -8.22 -24.58 -6.98
CA SER A 139 -8.81 -23.70 -8.00
C SER A 139 -10.18 -24.19 -8.47
N ASN A 140 -11.07 -23.25 -8.79
CA ASN A 140 -12.46 -23.46 -9.20
C ASN A 140 -13.40 -24.08 -8.15
N ARG A 141 -12.97 -24.28 -6.89
CA ARG A 141 -13.86 -24.79 -5.85
C ARG A 141 -14.91 -23.78 -5.42
N ILE A 142 -16.06 -24.31 -5.01
CA ILE A 142 -17.22 -23.54 -4.56
C ILE A 142 -17.47 -23.83 -3.08
N SER A 143 -17.69 -22.79 -2.30
CA SER A 143 -17.94 -22.87 -0.86
C SER A 143 -19.31 -23.46 -0.53
N SER A 144 -19.55 -23.72 0.76
CA SER A 144 -20.92 -23.70 1.32
C SER A 144 -21.52 -22.30 1.21
N VAL A 145 -22.84 -22.18 1.43
CA VAL A 145 -23.46 -20.87 1.59
C VAL A 145 -22.92 -20.24 2.88
N VAL A 146 -22.44 -19.00 2.77
CA VAL A 146 -21.86 -18.24 3.88
C VAL A 146 -22.86 -17.17 4.31
N GLU A 147 -23.25 -17.20 5.57
CA GLU A 147 -24.15 -16.20 6.15
C GLU A 147 -23.33 -15.09 6.82
N THR A 148 -23.69 -13.83 6.55
CA THR A 148 -23.11 -12.64 7.17
C THR A 148 -24.21 -11.69 7.62
N ALA A 149 -23.83 -10.57 8.24
CA ALA A 149 -24.77 -9.54 8.65
C ALA A 149 -25.53 -8.90 7.47
N ARG A 150 -24.98 -8.96 6.25
CA ARG A 150 -25.60 -8.40 5.04
C ARG A 150 -26.55 -9.38 4.34
N GLY A 151 -26.37 -10.68 4.55
CA GLY A 151 -27.12 -11.72 3.87
C GLY A 151 -26.27 -12.94 3.56
N LEU A 152 -26.57 -13.59 2.45
CA LEU A 152 -25.99 -14.87 2.06
C LEU A 152 -25.04 -14.69 0.89
N TYR A 153 -23.93 -15.40 0.94
CA TYR A 153 -22.93 -15.43 -0.11
C TYR A 153 -22.65 -16.86 -0.56
N LEU A 154 -22.35 -17.01 -1.85
CA LEU A 154 -21.75 -18.22 -2.39
C LEU A 154 -20.48 -17.81 -3.12
N ILE A 155 -19.39 -18.50 -2.83
CA ILE A 155 -18.06 -18.11 -3.24
C ILE A 155 -17.49 -19.18 -4.16
N LYS A 156 -16.93 -18.76 -5.29
CA LYS A 156 -16.05 -19.58 -6.12
C LYS A 156 -14.63 -19.06 -6.01
N PHE A 157 -13.72 -19.88 -5.51
CA PHE A 157 -12.30 -19.60 -5.58
C PHE A 157 -11.84 -19.87 -7.01
N ILE A 158 -11.31 -18.85 -7.70
CA ILE A 158 -10.87 -19.01 -9.09
C ILE A 158 -9.44 -19.51 -9.08
N GLU A 159 -8.53 -18.76 -8.47
CA GLU A 159 -7.10 -19.05 -8.42
C GLU A 159 -6.41 -18.24 -7.31
N GLY A 160 -5.21 -18.69 -6.93
CA GLY A 160 -4.38 -18.01 -5.92
C GLY A 160 -2.94 -17.87 -6.40
N ARG A 161 -2.29 -16.82 -5.89
CA ARG A 161 -0.85 -16.58 -6.01
C ARG A 161 -0.25 -16.64 -4.62
N PRO A 162 0.83 -17.43 -4.41
CA PRO A 162 1.50 -17.49 -3.13
C PRO A 162 2.16 -16.15 -2.81
N ALA A 163 2.46 -15.92 -1.53
CA ALA A 163 3.32 -14.82 -1.14
C ALA A 163 4.72 -15.04 -1.72
N ILE A 164 5.34 -13.97 -2.23
CA ILE A 164 6.68 -14.01 -2.80
C ILE A 164 7.57 -13.07 -1.99
N VAL A 165 8.57 -13.65 -1.34
CA VAL A 165 9.61 -12.87 -0.66
C VAL A 165 10.68 -12.48 -1.67
N LYS A 166 10.91 -11.19 -1.87
CA LYS A 166 11.97 -10.72 -2.77
C LYS A 166 13.33 -11.13 -2.20
N PRO A 167 14.18 -11.82 -2.97
CA PRO A 167 15.44 -12.34 -2.44
C PRO A 167 16.41 -11.19 -2.13
N PHE A 168 17.19 -11.35 -1.07
CA PHE A 168 18.17 -10.36 -0.61
C PHE A 168 19.06 -9.86 -1.75
N GLU A 169 19.59 -10.77 -2.59
CA GLU A 169 20.48 -10.39 -3.70
C GLU A 169 19.85 -9.39 -4.68
N SER A 170 18.55 -9.50 -4.93
CA SER A 170 17.82 -8.56 -5.81
C SER A 170 17.63 -7.18 -5.16
N LEU A 171 17.56 -7.13 -3.83
CA LEU A 171 17.32 -5.91 -3.06
C LEU A 171 18.61 -5.29 -2.51
N ARG A 172 19.73 -6.00 -2.60
CA ARG A 172 21.02 -5.57 -2.05
C ARG A 172 21.41 -4.14 -2.48
N PRO A 173 21.29 -3.72 -3.76
CA PRO A 173 21.61 -2.35 -4.15
C PRO A 173 20.69 -1.30 -3.49
N GLU A 174 19.39 -1.60 -3.39
CA GLU A 174 18.40 -0.71 -2.78
C GLU A 174 18.65 -0.57 -1.27
N ILE A 175 18.87 -1.69 -0.59
CA ILE A 175 19.17 -1.74 0.85
C ILE A 175 20.48 -1.01 1.15
N HIS A 176 21.53 -1.24 0.34
CA HIS A 176 22.80 -0.53 0.48
C HIS A 176 22.61 0.98 0.38
N HIS A 177 21.90 1.44 -0.66
CA HIS A 177 21.65 2.87 -0.87
C HIS A 177 20.83 3.47 0.29
N LYS A 178 19.81 2.75 0.75
CA LYS A 178 18.99 3.18 1.88
C LYS A 178 19.81 3.33 3.16
N LEU A 179 20.58 2.31 3.52
CA LEU A 179 21.42 2.37 4.72
C LEU A 179 22.46 3.48 4.65
N LEU A 180 23.04 3.73 3.47
CA LEU A 180 23.97 4.85 3.28
C LEU A 180 23.30 6.21 3.52
N ILE A 181 22.07 6.40 3.03
CA ILE A 181 21.29 7.61 3.29
C ILE A 181 20.98 7.74 4.79
N ASP A 182 20.56 6.65 5.43
CA ASP A 182 20.16 6.66 6.83
C ASP A 182 21.37 6.89 7.75
N ASP A 183 22.52 6.27 7.48
CA ASP A 183 23.77 6.50 8.20
C ASP A 183 24.28 7.93 8.03
N ARG A 184 24.24 8.48 6.82
CA ARG A 184 24.60 9.88 6.59
C ARG A 184 23.74 10.82 7.42
N LYS A 185 22.41 10.66 7.39
CA LYS A 185 21.48 11.47 8.20
C LYS A 185 21.79 11.36 9.69
N ARG A 186 22.08 10.15 10.16
CA ARG A 186 22.43 9.89 11.57
C ARG A 186 23.73 10.60 11.96
N ILE A 187 24.79 10.43 11.17
CA ILE A 187 26.11 11.04 11.43
C ILE A 187 26.05 12.57 11.37
N GLU A 188 25.34 13.14 10.38
CA GLU A 188 25.13 14.60 10.31
C GLU A 188 24.32 15.12 11.52
N ALA A 189 23.36 14.34 12.03
CA ALA A 189 22.60 14.70 13.22
C ALA A 189 23.47 14.65 14.48
N GLU A 190 24.26 13.58 14.65
CA GLU A 190 25.22 13.42 15.76
C GLU A 190 26.26 14.54 15.75
N TRP A 191 26.91 14.80 14.62
CA TRP A 191 27.90 15.88 14.48
C TRP A 191 27.30 17.26 14.75
N ARG A 192 26.08 17.55 14.25
CA ARG A 192 25.37 18.79 14.58
C ARG A 192 25.01 18.90 16.05
N ALA A 193 24.77 17.80 16.74
CA ALA A 193 24.52 17.82 18.18
C ALA A 193 25.82 18.12 18.94
N GLU A 194 26.93 17.45 18.57
CA GLU A 194 28.27 17.69 19.13
C GLU A 194 28.70 19.16 18.98
N LEU A 195 28.49 19.77 17.81
CA LEU A 195 28.81 21.19 17.59
C LEU A 195 28.05 22.16 18.49
N ARG A 196 26.87 21.77 19.00
CA ARG A 196 26.07 22.59 19.92
C ARG A 196 26.48 22.41 21.37
N THR A 197 27.04 21.27 21.74
CA THR A 197 27.43 20.98 23.12
C THR A 197 28.52 21.95 23.58
N GLY A 198 28.30 22.60 24.74
CA GLY A 198 29.26 23.51 25.35
C GLY A 198 29.39 24.89 24.68
N ARG A 199 28.53 25.24 23.70
CA ARG A 199 28.52 26.55 23.04
C ARG A 199 27.28 27.36 23.42
N GLN A 200 27.46 28.63 23.77
CA GLN A 200 26.33 29.57 23.89
C GLN A 200 25.82 29.95 22.50
N ILE A 201 24.65 29.44 22.13
CA ILE A 201 23.96 29.81 20.91
C ILE A 201 22.88 30.83 21.27
N GLN A 202 23.04 32.07 20.81
CA GLN A 202 22.01 33.10 20.91
C GLN A 202 21.32 33.25 19.55
N VAL A 203 20.00 33.16 19.53
CA VAL A 203 19.17 33.42 18.35
C VAL A 203 18.48 34.76 18.55
N PHE A 204 18.82 35.75 17.74
CA PHE A 204 18.21 37.07 17.77
C PHE A 204 16.93 37.08 16.91
N THR A 205 15.85 36.52 17.44
CA THR A 205 14.60 36.27 16.70
C THR A 205 14.02 37.54 16.05
N GLN A 206 14.03 38.68 16.76
CA GLN A 206 13.54 39.96 16.20
C GLN A 206 14.35 40.45 15.00
N ALA A 207 15.68 40.34 15.06
CA ALA A 207 16.55 40.73 13.94
C ALA A 207 16.40 39.77 12.75
N LEU A 208 16.17 38.49 13.04
CA LEU A 208 15.93 37.46 12.03
C LEU A 208 14.60 37.69 11.29
N GLU A 209 13.51 37.98 12.01
CA GLU A 209 12.21 38.28 11.42
C GLU A 209 12.25 39.49 10.48
N GLN A 210 12.96 40.56 10.86
CA GLN A 210 13.13 41.75 10.01
C GLN A 210 13.90 41.44 8.71
N ALA A 211 14.90 40.56 8.78
CA ALA A 211 15.74 40.20 7.63
C ALA A 211 15.06 39.25 6.62
N ILE A 212 14.04 38.49 7.04
CA ILE A 212 13.32 37.54 6.17
C ILE A 212 12.01 38.15 5.63
N THR A 213 11.69 39.40 5.98
CA THR A 213 10.58 40.11 5.34
C THR A 213 10.84 40.14 3.81
N PRO A 214 9.90 39.67 2.97
CA PRO A 214 10.08 39.73 1.53
C PRO A 214 10.27 41.19 1.13
N SER A 215 11.27 41.47 0.28
CA SER A 215 11.41 42.80 -0.32
C SER A 215 10.07 43.19 -0.96
N PRO A 216 9.63 44.46 -0.83
CA PRO A 216 8.42 44.91 -1.50
C PRO A 216 8.52 44.55 -2.98
N THR A 217 7.47 43.93 -3.52
CA THR A 217 7.34 43.58 -4.94
C THR A 217 7.84 44.74 -5.80
N PRO A 218 8.72 44.51 -6.79
CA PRO A 218 9.18 45.58 -7.67
C PRO A 218 7.96 46.26 -8.29
N ASP A 219 7.91 47.59 -8.14
CA ASP A 219 6.81 48.40 -8.64
C ASP A 219 6.69 48.20 -10.16
N LYS A 220 5.53 47.71 -10.61
CA LYS A 220 5.23 47.45 -12.02
C LYS A 220 5.09 48.74 -12.84
N SER A 221 5.35 49.90 -12.25
CA SER A 221 5.33 51.22 -12.91
C SER A 221 6.61 51.55 -13.69
N VAL A 222 7.71 50.82 -13.48
CA VAL A 222 8.98 51.11 -14.18
C VAL A 222 8.93 50.54 -15.60
N SER A 223 8.70 51.44 -16.57
CA SER A 223 8.72 51.14 -17.99
C SER A 223 10.12 50.67 -18.42
N PRO A 224 10.25 49.64 -19.28
CA PRO A 224 11.56 49.21 -19.76
C PRO A 224 12.24 50.33 -20.57
N PRO A 225 13.58 50.46 -20.47
CA PRO A 225 14.31 51.46 -21.23
C PRO A 225 14.16 51.23 -22.75
N PRO A 226 14.09 52.29 -23.56
CA PRO A 226 13.83 52.17 -24.99
C PRO A 226 14.99 51.44 -25.67
N MET A 227 14.65 50.57 -26.63
CA MET A 227 15.63 49.81 -27.39
C MET A 227 16.43 50.74 -28.32
N LEU A 228 17.74 50.51 -28.41
CA LEU A 228 18.62 51.28 -29.29
C LEU A 228 18.24 51.06 -30.77
N PRO A 229 18.29 52.14 -31.59
CA PRO A 229 17.95 52.05 -33.01
C PRO A 229 18.97 51.19 -33.76
N ARG A 230 18.47 50.43 -34.75
CA ARG A 230 19.25 49.55 -35.63
C ARG A 230 20.17 50.31 -36.58
#